data_AF-A0A2V9T7X8-F1
#
_entry.id   AF-A0A2V9T7X8-F1
#
_cell.length_a   1.000
_cell.length_b   1.000
_cell.length_c   1.000
_cell.angle_alpha   90.00
_cell.angle_beta   90.00
_cell.angle_gamma   90.00
#
_symmetry.space_group_name_H-M   'P 1'
#
loop_
_entity.id
_entity.type
_entity.pdbx_description
1 polymer ?
#
loop_
_entity_poly.entity_id
_entity_poly.type
_entity_poly.pdbx_seq_one_letter_code
_entity_poly.pdbx_strand_id
1 'polypeptide(L)'
;MPRPASPRAPDLRQGIHETYAVNDRMNQLVLEHLDPRAWRAQLPGSKGRTIAAIFAHVHNIRCKWLRLSAPHLEPPPRLNRSRCTQQQAKQALAESAMLCSQMLAEALAPQGRVKKFHRDGWFRPWPPGAAMFAYMIVHEAHHRGQVCMLAHQLGFQLPEKAAYGIWGWEKLWKQCGFGPPQ
;
A
#
# COMPACT_ATOMS: atom_id res chain seq x y z
N MET A 1 41.38 24.19 4.17
CA MET A 1 40.26 23.75 3.32
C MET A 1 39.60 22.54 3.98
N PRO A 2 38.31 22.60 4.40
CA PRO A 2 37.61 21.43 4.90
C PRO A 2 37.42 20.44 3.75
N ARG A 3 37.75 19.17 3.99
CA ARG A 3 37.54 18.09 3.02
C ARG A 3 36.03 17.93 2.79
N PRO A 4 35.53 17.88 1.54
CA PRO A 4 34.11 17.65 1.29
C PRO A 4 33.72 16.32 1.94
N ALA A 5 32.61 16.32 2.68
CA ALA A 5 32.09 15.11 3.29
C ALA A 5 31.85 14.07 2.18
N SER A 6 32.38 12.85 2.37
CA SER A 6 32.06 11.73 1.48
C SER A 6 30.53 11.59 1.40
N PRO A 7 29.96 11.40 0.20
CA PRO A 7 28.53 11.14 0.10
C PRO A 7 28.20 9.93 0.98
N ARG A 8 27.28 10.13 1.92
CA ARG A 8 26.82 9.07 2.83
C ARG A 8 26.22 7.98 1.95
N ALA A 9 26.63 6.73 2.16
CA ALA A 9 26.04 5.61 1.42
C ALA A 9 24.51 5.62 1.62
N PRO A 10 23.70 5.32 0.58
CA PRO A 10 22.25 5.33 0.70
C PRO A 10 21.78 4.42 1.83
N ASP A 11 20.92 4.94 2.71
CA ASP A 11 20.26 4.11 3.72
C ASP A 11 19.10 3.34 3.08
N LEU A 12 19.41 2.16 2.55
CA LEU A 12 18.42 1.30 1.89
C LEU A 12 17.25 0.91 2.80
N ARG A 13 17.45 0.83 4.13
CA ARG A 13 16.35 0.46 5.04
C ARG A 13 15.38 1.61 5.16
N GLN A 14 15.90 2.82 5.33
CA GLN A 14 15.10 4.04 5.31
C GLN A 14 14.38 4.19 3.98
N GLY A 15 15.08 4.05 2.85
CA GLY A 15 14.49 4.15 1.51
C GLY A 15 13.37 3.14 1.27
N ILE A 16 13.51 1.88 1.72
CA ILE A 16 12.46 0.87 1.64
C ILE A 16 11.22 1.27 2.46
N HIS A 17 11.42 1.76 3.68
CA HIS A 17 10.32 2.22 4.54
C HIS A 17 9.57 3.41 3.91
N GLU A 18 10.31 4.43 3.46
CA GLU A 18 9.74 5.61 2.79
C GLU A 18 9.00 5.23 1.50
N THR A 19 9.55 4.33 0.70
CA THR A 19 8.90 3.84 -0.53
C THR A 19 7.59 3.14 -0.23
N TYR A 20 7.50 2.34 0.85
CA TYR A 20 6.24 1.69 1.23
C TYR A 20 5.16 2.71 1.61
N ALA A 21 5.53 3.75 2.38
CA ALA A 21 4.63 4.83 2.73
C ALA A 21 4.14 5.60 1.50
N VAL A 22 5.02 5.88 0.54
CA VAL A 22 4.67 6.52 -0.74
C VAL A 22 3.72 5.64 -1.56
N ASN A 23 3.92 4.32 -1.57
CA ASN A 23 2.98 3.40 -2.22
C ASN A 23 1.58 3.42 -1.58
N ASP A 24 1.45 3.54 -0.25
CA ASP A 24 0.13 3.77 0.36
C ASP A 24 -0.43 5.15 -0.03
N ARG A 25 0.39 6.19 -0.04
CA ARG A 25 -0.05 7.53 -0.44
C ARG A 25 -0.66 7.54 -1.85
N MET A 26 -0.14 6.72 -2.78
CA MET A 26 -0.76 6.52 -4.10
C MET A 26 -2.17 5.92 -4.00
N ASN A 27 -2.37 4.91 -3.14
CA ASN A 27 -3.70 4.33 -2.90
C ASN A 27 -4.65 5.38 -2.31
N GLN A 28 -4.18 6.20 -1.36
CA GLN A 28 -4.94 7.29 -0.76
C GLN A 28 -5.33 8.35 -1.80
N LEU A 29 -4.41 8.71 -2.70
CA LEU A 29 -4.67 9.68 -3.77
C LEU A 29 -5.76 9.20 -4.72
N VAL A 30 -5.75 7.90 -5.07
CA VAL A 30 -6.83 7.29 -5.86
C VAL A 30 -8.16 7.34 -5.11
N LEU A 31 -8.19 6.95 -3.84
CA LEU A 31 -9.40 6.99 -3.00
C LEU A 31 -9.96 8.41 -2.82
N GLU A 32 -9.09 9.42 -2.75
CA GLU A 32 -9.47 10.84 -2.59
C GLU A 32 -10.14 11.44 -3.83
N HIS A 33 -9.88 10.87 -5.00
CA HIS A 33 -10.34 11.41 -6.27
C HIS A 33 -11.27 10.49 -7.06
N LEU A 34 -11.53 9.29 -6.55
CA LEU A 34 -12.52 8.38 -7.09
C LEU A 34 -13.94 8.95 -6.89
N ASP A 35 -14.71 9.03 -7.97
CA ASP A 35 -16.13 9.38 -7.92
C ASP A 35 -16.89 8.36 -7.04
N PRO A 36 -17.65 8.81 -6.02
CA PRO A 36 -18.38 7.91 -5.14
C PRO A 36 -19.35 6.96 -5.85
N ARG A 37 -19.87 7.35 -7.02
CA ARG A 37 -20.76 6.50 -7.84
C ARG A 37 -20.04 5.27 -8.38
N ALA A 38 -18.73 5.36 -8.60
CA ALA A 38 -17.91 4.25 -9.06
C ALA A 38 -17.71 3.15 -7.99
N TRP A 39 -17.83 3.50 -6.70
CA TRP A 39 -17.42 2.65 -5.58
C TRP A 39 -17.98 1.22 -5.63
N ARG A 40 -19.27 1.09 -5.96
CA ARG A 40 -19.97 -0.20 -6.10
C ARG A 40 -20.51 -0.45 -7.50
N ALA A 41 -20.23 0.42 -8.46
CA ALA A 41 -20.66 0.21 -9.84
C ALA A 41 -20.05 -1.09 -10.40
N GLN A 42 -20.78 -1.73 -11.30
CA GLN A 42 -20.40 -2.98 -11.94
C GLN A 42 -20.49 -2.81 -13.45
N LEU A 43 -19.55 -3.45 -14.16
CA LEU A 43 -19.66 -3.56 -15.60
C LEU A 43 -20.84 -4.48 -15.94
N PRO A 44 -21.65 -4.14 -16.96
CA PRO A 44 -22.75 -5.00 -17.40
C PRO A 44 -22.28 -6.44 -17.65
N GLY A 45 -23.00 -7.42 -17.09
CA GLY A 45 -22.68 -8.85 -17.24
C GLY A 45 -21.43 -9.35 -16.48
N SER A 46 -20.73 -8.50 -15.75
CA SER A 46 -19.52 -8.89 -15.01
C SER A 46 -19.82 -9.56 -13.68
N LYS A 47 -19.10 -10.65 -13.38
CA LYS A 47 -19.00 -11.26 -12.03
C LYS A 47 -17.74 -10.80 -11.28
N GLY A 48 -17.06 -9.79 -11.80
CA GLY A 48 -15.81 -9.25 -11.24
C GLY A 48 -15.99 -8.53 -9.91
N ARG A 49 -14.87 -8.21 -9.27
CA ARG A 49 -14.87 -7.41 -8.03
C ARG A 49 -15.24 -5.96 -8.34
N THR A 50 -16.07 -5.35 -7.49
CA THR A 50 -16.26 -3.89 -7.46
C THR A 50 -14.99 -3.19 -6.96
N ILE A 51 -14.87 -1.88 -7.19
CA ILE A 51 -13.76 -1.08 -6.62
C ILE A 51 -13.73 -1.20 -5.10
N ALA A 52 -14.90 -1.17 -4.44
CA ALA A 52 -15.03 -1.42 -3.00
C ALA A 52 -14.40 -2.76 -2.57
N ALA A 53 -14.70 -3.83 -3.33
CA ALA A 53 -14.18 -5.15 -3.03
C ALA A 53 -12.66 -5.26 -3.27
N ILE A 54 -12.11 -4.50 -4.23
CA ILE A 54 -10.68 -4.45 -4.50
C ILE A 54 -9.94 -3.75 -3.34
N PHE A 55 -10.36 -2.55 -2.92
CA PHE A 55 -9.72 -1.88 -1.78
C PHE A 55 -9.89 -2.64 -0.46
N ALA A 56 -11.07 -3.21 -0.22
CA ALA A 56 -11.27 -4.09 0.93
C ALA A 56 -10.31 -5.29 0.90
N HIS A 57 -10.04 -5.84 -0.29
CA HIS A 57 -9.07 -6.93 -0.44
C HIS A 57 -7.66 -6.48 -0.09
N VAL A 58 -7.21 -5.32 -0.59
CA VAL A 58 -5.89 -4.77 -0.26
C VAL A 58 -5.70 -4.65 1.25
N HIS A 59 -6.63 -3.97 1.93
CA HIS A 59 -6.56 -3.83 3.40
C HIS A 59 -6.62 -5.19 4.11
N ASN A 60 -7.52 -6.09 3.72
CA ASN A 60 -7.67 -7.40 4.37
C ASN A 60 -6.43 -8.29 4.18
N ILE A 61 -5.69 -8.13 3.08
CA ILE A 61 -4.41 -8.81 2.86
C ILE A 61 -3.32 -8.22 3.75
N ARG A 62 -3.25 -6.89 3.94
CA ARG A 62 -2.38 -6.26 4.96
C ARG A 62 -2.64 -6.82 6.35
N CYS A 63 -3.91 -6.90 6.76
CA CYS A 63 -4.27 -7.52 8.05
C CYS A 63 -3.84 -8.98 8.15
N LYS A 64 -3.89 -9.73 7.04
CA LYS A 64 -3.39 -11.11 7.00
C LYS A 64 -1.88 -11.16 7.19
N TRP A 65 -1.12 -10.31 6.50
CA TRP A 65 0.33 -10.22 6.65
C TRP A 65 0.73 -9.89 8.08
N LEU A 66 0.10 -8.88 8.69
CA LEU A 66 0.29 -8.49 10.09
C LEU A 66 0.02 -9.66 11.03
N ARG A 67 -1.16 -10.27 10.94
CA ARG A 67 -1.55 -11.40 11.80
C ARG A 67 -0.56 -12.56 11.75
N LEU A 68 0.00 -12.87 10.58
CA LEU A 68 0.85 -14.04 10.38
C LEU A 68 2.35 -13.76 10.52
N SER A 69 2.78 -12.51 10.35
CA SER A 69 4.21 -12.14 10.30
C SER A 69 4.64 -11.25 11.47
N ALA A 70 3.71 -10.47 12.03
CA ALA A 70 3.92 -9.57 13.16
C ALA A 70 2.68 -9.55 14.08
N PRO A 71 2.30 -10.69 14.70
CA PRO A 71 1.06 -10.79 15.47
C PRO A 71 1.00 -9.84 16.68
N HIS A 72 2.14 -9.32 17.12
CA HIS A 72 2.21 -8.30 18.18
C HIS A 72 1.82 -6.90 17.71
N LEU A 73 1.78 -6.65 16.39
CA LEU A 73 1.18 -5.46 15.79
C LEU A 73 -0.27 -5.80 15.48
N GLU A 74 -1.13 -5.72 16.50
CA GLU A 74 -2.53 -6.11 16.45
C GLU A 74 -3.22 -5.63 15.17
N PRO A 75 -3.65 -6.54 14.27
CA PRO A 75 -4.21 -6.13 12.99
C PRO A 75 -5.56 -5.43 13.18
N PRO A 76 -5.83 -4.35 12.42
CA PRO A 76 -7.11 -3.67 12.51
C PRO A 76 -8.26 -4.54 11.97
N PRO A 77 -9.52 -4.25 12.33
CA PRO A 77 -10.67 -5.00 11.87
C PRO A 77 -10.77 -5.04 10.34
N ARG A 78 -10.95 -6.25 9.81
CA ARG A 78 -11.11 -6.47 8.36
C ARG A 78 -12.38 -5.81 7.83
N LEU A 79 -12.29 -5.29 6.61
CA LEU A 79 -13.43 -4.71 5.90
C LEU A 79 -14.32 -5.79 5.29
N ASN A 80 -15.64 -5.60 5.39
CA ASN A 80 -16.60 -6.34 4.60
C ASN A 80 -16.64 -5.78 3.17
N ARG A 81 -16.17 -6.58 2.21
CA ARG A 81 -16.05 -6.21 0.79
C ARG A 81 -17.35 -5.76 0.12
N SER A 82 -18.53 -6.19 0.60
CA SER A 82 -19.82 -5.78 0.02
C SER A 82 -20.43 -4.56 0.71
N ARG A 83 -20.00 -4.24 1.94
CA ARG A 83 -20.64 -3.22 2.78
C ARG A 83 -19.78 -1.99 3.08
N CYS A 84 -18.45 -2.11 3.04
CA CYS A 84 -17.57 -0.99 3.41
C CYS A 84 -17.84 0.26 2.56
N THR A 85 -17.79 1.42 3.19
CA THR A 85 -17.86 2.72 2.50
C THR A 85 -16.47 3.12 2.01
N GLN A 86 -16.41 4.04 1.05
CA GLN A 86 -15.14 4.60 0.58
C GLN A 86 -14.35 5.26 1.72
N GLN A 87 -15.04 5.95 2.64
CA GLN A 87 -14.42 6.54 3.84
C GLN A 87 -13.88 5.48 4.80
N GLN A 88 -14.62 4.40 5.05
CA GLN A 88 -14.14 3.28 5.85
C GLN A 88 -12.90 2.63 5.22
N ALA A 89 -12.88 2.47 3.90
CA ALA A 89 -11.72 1.96 3.18
C ALA A 89 -10.50 2.90 3.31
N LYS A 90 -10.71 4.21 3.16
CA LYS A 90 -9.66 5.22 3.33
C LYS A 90 -8.98 5.11 4.71
N GLN A 91 -9.79 5.13 5.77
CA GLN A 91 -9.31 5.04 7.15
C GLN A 91 -8.59 3.71 7.42
N ALA A 92 -9.20 2.60 7.02
CA ALA A 92 -8.65 1.28 7.24
C ALA A 92 -7.35 1.05 6.48
N LEU A 93 -7.22 1.58 5.25
CA LEU A 93 -5.94 1.53 4.52
C LEU A 93 -4.85 2.35 5.22
N ALA A 94 -5.16 3.56 5.71
CA ALA A 94 -4.18 4.38 6.40
C ALA A 94 -3.65 3.69 7.68
N GLU A 95 -4.57 3.14 8.47
CA GLU A 95 -4.24 2.40 9.69
C GLU A 95 -3.40 1.15 9.40
N SER A 96 -3.82 0.32 8.44
CA SER A 96 -3.07 -0.90 8.10
C SER A 96 -1.75 -0.60 7.39
N ALA A 97 -1.63 0.52 6.66
CA ALA A 97 -0.37 0.96 6.08
C ALA A 97 0.66 1.33 7.15
N MET A 98 0.25 2.08 8.17
CA MET A 98 1.11 2.41 9.31
C MET A 98 1.68 1.16 9.97
N LEU A 99 0.83 0.19 10.27
CA LEU A 99 1.25 -1.07 10.90
C LEU A 99 2.12 -1.91 9.97
N CYS A 100 1.81 -1.98 8.67
CA CYS A 100 2.68 -2.65 7.71
C CYS A 100 4.04 -1.96 7.57
N SER A 101 4.10 -0.63 7.68
CA SER A 101 5.35 0.13 7.70
C SER A 101 6.19 -0.21 8.94
N GLN A 102 5.56 -0.30 10.12
CA GLN A 102 6.21 -0.76 11.35
C GLN A 102 6.71 -2.21 11.24
N MET A 103 5.89 -3.12 10.71
CA MET A 103 6.28 -4.51 10.43
C MET A 103 7.50 -4.56 9.49
N LEU A 104 7.55 -3.73 8.46
CA LEU A 104 8.67 -3.67 7.53
C LEU A 104 9.93 -3.10 8.19
N ALA A 105 9.80 -2.07 9.03
CA ALA A 105 10.92 -1.54 9.81
C ALA A 105 11.51 -2.60 10.76
N GLU A 106 10.66 -3.34 11.48
CA GLU A 106 11.10 -4.46 12.31
C GLU A 106 11.70 -5.61 11.49
N ALA A 107 11.17 -5.89 10.30
CA ALA A 107 11.68 -6.93 9.41
C ALA A 107 13.11 -6.63 8.90
N LEU A 108 13.46 -5.35 8.76
CA LEU A 108 14.75 -4.89 8.24
C LEU A 108 15.76 -4.54 9.35
N ALA A 109 15.32 -4.44 10.61
CA ALA A 109 16.19 -4.15 11.74
C ALA A 109 17.05 -5.38 12.11
N PRO A 110 18.35 -5.22 12.44
CA PRO A 110 19.24 -6.35 12.74
C PRO A 110 18.74 -7.25 13.88
N GLN A 111 18.08 -6.67 14.90
CA GLN A 111 17.47 -7.39 16.02
C GLN A 111 15.93 -7.32 16.01
N GLY A 112 15.30 -7.00 14.88
CA GLY A 112 13.86 -6.78 14.84
C GLY A 112 13.03 -8.08 14.98
N ARG A 113 11.76 -7.92 15.36
CA ARG A 113 10.91 -9.04 15.82
C ARG A 113 10.34 -9.90 14.69
N VAL A 114 10.24 -9.35 13.49
CA VAL A 114 9.71 -10.04 12.32
C VAL A 114 10.81 -10.90 11.69
N LYS A 115 10.72 -12.22 11.90
CA LYS A 115 11.74 -13.18 11.40
C LYS A 115 11.30 -13.96 10.16
N LYS A 116 10.01 -13.95 9.84
CA LYS A 116 9.42 -14.66 8.70
C LYS A 116 8.27 -13.83 8.13
N PHE A 117 8.18 -13.77 6.81
CA PHE A 117 7.05 -13.18 6.10
C PHE A 117 6.13 -14.26 5.56
N HIS A 118 4.87 -14.22 5.98
CA HIS A 118 3.80 -15.11 5.54
C HIS A 118 2.83 -14.36 4.62
N ARG A 119 2.99 -14.56 3.31
CA ARG A 119 2.09 -14.00 2.29
C ARG A 119 0.68 -14.60 2.34
N ASP A 120 0.57 -15.87 2.75
CA ASP A 120 -0.66 -16.56 3.12
C ASP A 120 -0.34 -17.68 4.14
N GLY A 121 -1.37 -18.31 4.71
CA GLY A 121 -1.22 -19.43 5.66
C GLY A 121 -0.85 -20.78 5.02
N TRP A 122 -0.92 -20.89 3.70
CA TRP A 122 -0.72 -22.16 2.97
C TRP A 122 0.67 -22.29 2.34
N PHE A 123 1.39 -21.18 2.20
CA PHE A 123 2.67 -21.16 1.51
C PHE A 123 3.84 -21.15 2.50
N ARG A 124 4.97 -21.72 2.07
CA ARG A 124 6.21 -21.62 2.84
C ARG A 124 6.56 -20.14 3.11
N PRO A 125 6.87 -19.78 4.37
CA PRO A 125 7.31 -18.44 4.71
C PRO A 125 8.61 -18.08 4.01
N TRP A 126 8.81 -16.78 3.79
CA TRP A 126 10.06 -16.23 3.30
C TRP A 126 10.85 -15.58 4.44
N PRO A 127 12.17 -15.50 4.35
CA PRO A 127 12.92 -14.53 5.12
C PRO A 127 12.41 -13.10 4.82
N PRO A 128 12.39 -12.20 5.81
CA PRO A 128 12.15 -10.79 5.56
C PRO A 128 13.27 -10.19 4.68
N GLY A 129 12.94 -9.15 3.91
CA GLY A 129 13.90 -8.46 3.05
C GLY A 129 13.29 -7.99 1.72
N ALA A 130 14.14 -7.88 0.70
CA ALA A 130 13.75 -7.32 -0.59
C ALA A 130 12.55 -8.04 -1.25
N ALA A 131 12.50 -9.38 -1.19
CA ALA A 131 11.39 -10.15 -1.78
C ALA A 131 10.05 -9.91 -1.07
N MET A 132 10.06 -9.78 0.27
CA MET A 132 8.88 -9.39 1.05
C MET A 132 8.40 -8.00 0.63
N PHE A 133 9.30 -7.01 0.63
CA PHE A 133 8.99 -5.64 0.25
C PHE A 133 8.43 -5.55 -1.18
N ALA A 134 9.13 -6.13 -2.16
CA ALA A 134 8.71 -6.13 -3.55
C ALA A 134 7.33 -6.78 -3.73
N TYR A 135 7.07 -7.91 -3.05
CA TYR A 135 5.76 -8.55 -3.09
C TYR A 135 4.64 -7.64 -2.55
N MET A 136 4.88 -6.96 -1.43
CA MET A 136 3.91 -6.04 -0.83
C MET A 136 3.58 -4.89 -1.80
N ILE A 137 4.59 -4.27 -2.42
CA ILE A 137 4.41 -3.18 -3.39
C ILE A 137 3.69 -3.68 -4.65
N VAL A 138 4.14 -4.80 -5.24
CA VAL A 138 3.58 -5.35 -6.49
C VAL A 138 2.12 -5.74 -6.31
N HIS A 139 1.77 -6.38 -5.19
CA HIS A 139 0.38 -6.74 -4.87
C HIS A 139 -0.52 -5.50 -4.84
N GLU A 140 -0.08 -4.44 -4.17
CA GLU A 140 -0.88 -3.22 -4.06
C GLU A 140 -0.94 -2.45 -5.38
N ALA A 141 0.17 -2.34 -6.11
CA ALA A 141 0.21 -1.70 -7.43
C ALA A 141 -0.69 -2.44 -8.45
N HIS A 142 -0.70 -3.76 -8.44
CA HIS A 142 -1.57 -4.57 -9.29
C HIS A 142 -3.06 -4.23 -9.05
N HIS A 143 -3.49 -4.22 -7.79
CA HIS A 143 -4.87 -3.90 -7.45
C HIS A 143 -5.22 -2.43 -7.65
N ARG A 144 -4.28 -1.50 -7.42
CA ARG A 144 -4.45 -0.08 -7.77
C ARG A 144 -4.65 0.11 -9.28
N GLY A 145 -3.88 -0.60 -10.11
CA GLY A 145 -4.06 -0.62 -11.55
C GLY A 145 -5.46 -1.13 -11.97
N GLN A 146 -5.93 -2.21 -11.37
CA GLN A 146 -7.30 -2.72 -11.59
C GLN A 146 -8.36 -1.68 -11.23
N VAL A 147 -8.19 -0.95 -10.13
CA VAL A 147 -9.11 0.14 -9.74
C VAL A 147 -9.13 1.25 -10.80
N CYS A 148 -7.96 1.72 -11.23
CA CYS A 148 -7.86 2.80 -12.21
C CYS A 148 -8.52 2.39 -13.54
N MET A 149 -8.24 1.18 -14.02
CA MET A 149 -8.84 0.62 -15.23
C MET A 149 -10.35 0.48 -15.08
N LEU A 150 -10.84 -0.10 -13.98
CA LEU A 150 -12.27 -0.32 -13.76
C LEU A 150 -13.03 1.01 -13.65
N ALA A 151 -12.48 2.00 -12.94
CA ALA A 151 -13.06 3.34 -12.86
C ALA A 151 -13.21 3.96 -14.26
N HIS A 152 -12.18 3.84 -15.10
CA HIS A 152 -12.24 4.29 -16.49
C HIS A 152 -13.32 3.57 -17.31
N GLN A 153 -13.36 2.23 -17.26
CA GLN A 153 -14.34 1.42 -17.99
C GLN A 153 -15.79 1.70 -17.57
N LEU A 154 -16.00 2.11 -16.32
CA LEU A 154 -17.32 2.49 -15.78
C LEU A 154 -17.72 3.94 -16.13
N GLY A 155 -16.89 4.69 -16.86
CA GLY A 155 -17.13 6.10 -17.18
C GLY A 155 -16.80 7.07 -16.04
N PHE A 156 -16.15 6.60 -14.98
CA PHE A 156 -15.74 7.39 -13.81
C PHE A 156 -14.21 7.53 -13.74
N GLN A 157 -13.59 7.85 -14.87
CA GLN A 157 -12.14 8.01 -14.95
C GLN A 157 -11.61 9.00 -13.90
N LEU A 158 -10.46 8.67 -13.32
CA LEU A 158 -9.80 9.54 -12.35
C LEU A 158 -9.39 10.86 -13.03
N PRO A 159 -9.50 12.00 -12.35
CA PRO A 159 -8.96 13.26 -12.87
C PRO A 159 -7.44 13.18 -12.99
N GLU A 160 -6.85 13.98 -13.89
CA GLU A 160 -5.41 13.97 -14.18
C GLU A 160 -4.53 14.07 -12.92
N LYS A 161 -4.93 14.91 -11.96
CA LYS A 161 -4.25 15.07 -10.66
C LYS A 161 -4.09 13.76 -9.87
N ALA A 162 -4.95 12.77 -10.10
CA ALA A 162 -4.88 11.45 -9.50
C ALA A 162 -4.26 10.44 -10.48
N ALA A 163 -4.75 10.40 -11.72
CA ALA A 163 -4.30 9.45 -12.73
C ALA A 163 -2.80 9.55 -13.05
N TYR A 164 -2.28 10.78 -13.17
CA TYR A 164 -0.85 11.04 -13.33
C TYR A 164 -0.16 11.30 -11.99
N GLY A 165 -0.89 11.78 -10.98
CA GLY A 165 -0.33 12.09 -9.67
C GLY A 165 0.29 10.88 -8.94
N ILE A 166 -0.18 9.66 -9.21
CA ILE A 166 0.45 8.43 -8.68
C ILE A 166 1.88 8.20 -9.21
N TRP A 167 2.28 8.89 -10.28
CA TRP A 167 3.64 8.84 -10.85
C TRP A 167 4.51 10.02 -10.41
N GLY A 168 3.96 11.01 -9.71
CA GLY A 168 4.70 12.18 -9.21
C GLY A 168 5.42 11.88 -7.89
N TRP A 169 6.45 11.04 -7.93
CA TRP A 169 7.09 10.48 -6.73
C TRP A 169 7.66 11.54 -5.79
N GLU A 170 8.36 12.57 -6.29
CA GLU A 170 8.95 13.63 -5.47
C GLU A 170 7.86 14.38 -4.68
N LYS A 171 6.70 14.61 -5.33
CA LYS A 171 5.56 15.25 -4.67
C LYS A 171 4.95 14.35 -3.60
N LEU A 172 4.80 13.05 -3.88
CA LEU A 172 4.27 12.08 -2.93
C LEU A 172 5.21 11.91 -1.72
N TRP A 173 6.52 11.85 -1.98
CA TRP A 173 7.56 11.78 -0.95
C TRP A 173 7.48 12.97 0.01
N LYS A 174 7.40 14.18 -0.54
CA LYS A 174 7.22 15.42 0.24
C LYS A 174 5.92 15.41 1.04
N GLN A 175 4.82 14.89 0.47
CA GLN A 175 3.54 14.76 1.19
C GLN A 175 3.60 13.77 2.36
N CYS A 176 4.46 12.77 2.28
CA CYS A 176 4.76 11.87 3.40
C CYS A 176 5.70 12.50 4.45
N GLY A 177 6.18 13.72 4.23
CA GLY A 177 7.06 14.44 5.17
C GLY A 177 8.54 14.06 5.05
N PHE A 178 8.93 13.40 3.96
CA PHE A 178 10.29 12.94 3.73
C PHE A 178 11.10 13.94 2.88
N GLY A 179 12.43 13.80 2.89
CA GLY A 179 13.35 14.56 2.03
C GLY A 179 13.29 14.12 0.56
N PRO A 180 14.25 14.52 -0.30
CA PRO A 180 14.36 13.91 -1.63
C PRO A 180 14.55 12.39 -1.54
N PRO A 181 14.02 11.59 -2.49
CA PRO A 181 14.35 10.16 -2.56
C PRO A 181 15.87 9.96 -2.59
N GLN A 182 16.37 9.01 -1.78
CA GLN A 182 17.80 8.67 -1.68
C GLN A 182 18.19 7.54 -2.64
#